data_AF-A0A7C1FRW9-F1
#
_entry.id   AF-A0A7C1FRW9-F1
#
_cell.length_a   1.000
_cell.length_b   1.000
_cell.length_c   1.000
_cell.angle_alpha   90.00
_cell.angle_beta   90.00
_cell.angle_gamma   90.00
#
_symmetry.space_group_name_H-M   'P 1'
#
loop_
_entity.id
_entity.type
_entity.pdbx_description
1 polymer ?
#
loop_
_entity_poly.entity_id
_entity_poly.type
_entity_poly.pdbx_seq_one_letter_code
_entity_poly.pdbx_strand_id
1 'polypeptide(L)'
;MSYELSDELSHSATSPRPYRWIERLLLIIFLFCLLIGLAALALLLVVRNSAQPSLNVDVLRSVRTNWITPQIALRQLSGDPAAALAAQTMQAGYLETTRAILTFATDISPVERSARLNSLARAYLAAGQRDTAGQVYVQVVSAAILEDAIPLTERAHLLKLSADGLHQAGFEDAALDAAVQALRIAVQASGLLPAQRSALFTDLRAIVEQFDHSHPDVERLRLQLREYARNPYLTGAGLIVTPTLATLPQQIAYDSLTQETIAARQQAARILADRIAFTGGVDIEPERQALAQALLEEDQARTRFYQNPGELSRAQQLWLQLDRRAWLVEKVRIALQGYGISILPAWEMQLHDLLNELNANSVFLNSLMTAFAAERPARTEQLLLQVESHHWAAAQAMRGLYPNAPTADISELLRGLQEELRRQGTPLALPVIFDPAATPPGFRIQAVP
;
A
#
# COMPACT_ATOMS: atom_id res chain seq x y z
N MET A 1 -6.37 88.69 63.23
CA MET A 1 -7.30 89.76 62.86
C MET A 1 -8.40 89.13 62.02
N SER A 2 -9.63 89.34 62.47
CA SER A 2 -10.90 88.96 61.87
C SER A 2 -11.05 89.47 60.43
N TYR A 3 -11.63 88.69 59.53
CA TYR A 3 -13.06 88.72 59.21
C TYR A 3 -13.42 87.63 58.18
N GLU A 4 -14.47 86.89 58.49
CA GLU A 4 -15.22 86.06 57.53
C GLU A 4 -15.94 86.94 56.50
N LEU A 5 -16.03 86.43 55.28
CA LEU A 5 -17.11 86.71 54.33
C LEU A 5 -17.34 85.45 53.49
N SER A 6 -18.29 84.66 53.97
CA SER A 6 -19.27 83.88 53.19
C SER A 6 -19.96 84.82 52.17
N ASP A 7 -20.50 84.42 51.03
CA ASP A 7 -20.79 83.13 50.40
C ASP A 7 -21.24 83.44 48.95
N GLU A 8 -21.54 82.40 48.19
CA GLU A 8 -22.45 82.36 47.02
C GLU A 8 -21.89 82.22 45.59
N LEU A 9 -21.84 80.94 45.20
CA LEU A 9 -22.62 80.34 44.11
C LEU A 9 -22.29 80.71 42.65
N SER A 10 -21.63 79.75 42.00
CA SER A 10 -22.01 79.37 40.64
C SER A 10 -21.94 77.84 40.48
N HIS A 11 -23.12 77.24 40.50
CA HIS A 11 -23.36 75.86 40.07
C HIS A 11 -22.98 75.69 38.59
N SER A 12 -22.03 74.80 38.31
CA SER A 12 -21.93 74.14 37.00
C SER A 12 -22.14 72.64 37.20
N ALA A 13 -23.25 72.16 36.64
CA ALA A 13 -23.75 70.80 36.73
C ALA A 13 -22.73 69.74 36.29
N THR A 14 -22.43 68.80 37.17
CA THR A 14 -21.86 67.50 36.81
C THR A 14 -23.00 66.55 36.51
N SER A 15 -23.39 66.44 35.23
CA SER A 15 -24.30 65.39 34.77
C SER A 15 -23.71 64.01 35.14
N PRO A 16 -24.43 63.14 35.87
CA PRO A 16 -23.97 61.78 36.13
C PRO A 16 -24.03 61.01 34.81
N ARG A 17 -22.89 60.64 34.22
CA ARG A 17 -22.82 59.82 32.98
C ARG A 17 -23.49 58.45 33.24
N PRO A 18 -24.69 58.16 32.74
CA PRO A 18 -25.48 57.00 33.19
C PRO A 18 -25.14 55.69 32.44
N TYR A 19 -24.06 55.66 31.65
CA TYR A 19 -23.76 54.54 30.74
C TYR A 19 -22.51 53.73 31.07
N ARG A 20 -21.79 54.02 32.18
CA ARG A 20 -20.56 53.28 32.55
C ARG A 20 -20.79 51.78 32.79
N TRP A 21 -21.98 51.39 33.21
CA TRP A 21 -22.34 49.99 33.40
C TRP A 21 -22.58 49.25 32.09
N ILE A 22 -23.21 49.92 31.10
CA ILE A 22 -23.40 49.42 29.73
C ILE A 22 -22.05 49.31 29.02
N GLU A 23 -21.16 50.30 29.19
CA GLU A 23 -19.80 50.26 28.65
C GLU A 23 -19.02 49.05 29.18
N ARG A 24 -19.07 48.80 30.49
CA ARG A 24 -18.45 47.61 31.11
C ARG A 24 -19.07 46.30 30.61
N LEU A 25 -20.38 46.25 30.47
CA LEU A 25 -21.08 45.06 29.96
C LEU A 25 -20.71 44.76 28.51
N LEU A 26 -20.64 45.78 27.65
CA LEU A 26 -20.20 45.64 26.25
C LEU A 26 -18.73 45.20 26.16
N LEU A 27 -17.86 45.73 27.02
CA LEU A 27 -16.44 45.36 27.06
C LEU A 27 -16.26 43.90 27.51
N ILE A 28 -17.06 43.44 28.49
CA ILE A 28 -17.08 42.04 28.93
C ILE A 28 -17.58 41.13 27.80
N ILE A 29 -18.66 41.49 27.11
CA ILE A 29 -19.19 40.72 25.98
C ILE A 29 -18.16 40.65 24.84
N PHE A 30 -17.52 41.78 24.51
CA PHE A 30 -16.47 41.83 23.49
C PHE A 30 -15.28 40.93 23.85
N LEU A 31 -14.78 41.01 25.08
CA LEU A 31 -13.70 40.15 25.56
C LEU A 31 -14.10 38.67 25.52
N PHE A 32 -15.34 38.34 25.89
CA PHE A 32 -15.85 36.98 25.83
C PHE A 32 -15.91 36.46 24.38
N CYS A 33 -16.43 37.26 23.45
CA CYS A 33 -16.44 36.92 22.02
C CYS A 33 -15.02 36.78 21.44
N LEU A 34 -14.09 37.65 21.83
CA LEU A 34 -12.68 37.58 21.43
C LEU A 34 -12.04 36.27 21.92
N LEU A 35 -12.30 35.90 23.17
CA LEU A 35 -11.75 34.69 23.78
C LEU A 35 -12.30 33.43 23.11
N ILE A 36 -13.60 33.41 22.77
CA ILE A 36 -14.21 32.34 21.97
C ILE A 36 -13.58 32.28 20.57
N GLY A 37 -13.40 33.42 19.90
CA GLY A 37 -12.78 33.49 18.58
C GLY A 37 -11.34 32.99 18.58
N LEU A 38 -10.55 33.36 19.59
CA LEU A 38 -9.18 32.87 19.78
C LEU A 38 -9.14 31.37 20.11
N ALA A 39 -10.08 30.87 20.93
CA ALA A 39 -10.19 29.45 21.22
C ALA A 39 -10.56 28.63 19.97
N ALA A 40 -11.49 29.12 19.14
CA ALA A 40 -11.85 28.49 17.88
C ALA A 40 -10.69 28.52 16.87
N LEU A 41 -9.93 29.62 16.80
CA LEU A 41 -8.73 29.72 15.97
C LEU A 41 -7.64 28.76 16.46
N ALA A 42 -7.41 28.68 17.76
CA ALA A 42 -6.45 27.74 18.36
C ALA A 42 -6.86 26.29 18.10
N LEU A 43 -8.14 25.95 18.24
CA LEU A 43 -8.68 24.63 17.92
C LEU A 43 -8.50 24.32 16.42
N LEU A 44 -8.78 25.27 15.53
CA LEU A 44 -8.58 25.13 14.09
C LEU A 44 -7.10 24.91 13.76
N LEU A 45 -6.19 25.63 14.41
CA LEU A 45 -4.74 25.43 14.25
C LEU A 45 -4.28 24.07 14.79
N VAL A 46 -4.83 23.60 15.92
CA VAL A 46 -4.52 22.27 16.47
C VAL A 46 -5.05 21.17 15.56
N VAL A 47 -6.27 21.28 15.03
CA VAL A 47 -6.83 20.32 14.07
C VAL A 47 -6.05 20.34 12.75
N ARG A 48 -5.66 21.53 12.27
CA ARG A 48 -4.86 21.70 11.05
C ARG A 48 -3.42 21.20 11.20
N ASN A 49 -2.84 21.33 12.39
CA ASN A 49 -1.47 20.90 12.70
C ASN A 49 -1.43 19.51 13.37
N SER A 50 -2.56 18.82 13.50
CA SER A 50 -2.56 17.41 13.87
C SER A 50 -1.80 16.67 12.78
N ALA A 51 -0.66 16.07 13.14
CA ALA A 51 0.20 15.39 12.18
C ALA A 51 -0.65 14.44 11.32
N GLN A 52 -0.62 14.63 9.99
CA GLN A 52 -1.31 13.71 9.10
C GLN A 52 -0.80 12.29 9.41
N PRO A 53 -1.71 11.33 9.62
CA PRO A 53 -1.33 9.95 9.90
C PRO A 53 -0.43 9.45 8.77
N SER A 54 0.68 8.81 9.15
CA SER A 54 1.72 8.43 8.19
C SER A 54 1.16 7.46 7.15
N LEU A 55 1.39 7.78 5.87
CA LEU A 55 1.24 6.83 4.76
C LEU A 55 2.43 5.85 4.69
N ASN A 56 3.56 6.22 5.28
CA ASN A 56 4.75 5.39 5.40
C ASN A 56 4.62 4.53 6.66
N VAL A 57 4.00 3.36 6.51
CA VAL A 57 3.79 2.38 7.58
C VAL A 57 4.34 1.02 7.17
N ASP A 58 4.74 0.22 8.16
CA ASP A 58 5.00 -1.20 7.95
C ASP A 58 3.69 -1.89 7.50
N VAL A 59 3.67 -2.30 6.24
CA VAL A 59 2.49 -2.89 5.59
C VAL A 59 2.00 -4.13 6.33
N LEU A 60 2.90 -4.99 6.81
CA LEU A 60 2.54 -6.23 7.48
C LEU A 60 1.94 -5.96 8.86
N ARG A 61 2.49 -4.98 9.59
CA ARG A 61 2.01 -4.58 10.92
C ARG A 61 0.81 -3.62 10.89
N SER A 62 0.50 -3.05 9.74
CA SER A 62 -0.64 -2.14 9.57
C SER A 62 -2.01 -2.84 9.65
N VAL A 63 -2.02 -4.18 9.60
CA VAL A 63 -3.23 -4.99 9.75
C VAL A 63 -3.66 -5.03 11.22
N ARG A 64 -4.91 -4.62 11.51
CA ARG A 64 -5.49 -4.59 12.85
C ARG A 64 -6.02 -5.97 13.25
N THR A 65 -5.16 -6.77 13.87
CA THR A 65 -5.45 -8.18 14.17
C THR A 65 -6.74 -8.39 14.95
N ASN A 66 -7.06 -7.49 15.88
CA ASN A 66 -8.27 -7.53 16.71
C ASN A 66 -9.59 -7.33 15.94
N TRP A 67 -9.55 -6.88 14.68
CA TRP A 67 -10.73 -6.67 13.84
C TRP A 67 -10.88 -7.77 12.77
N ILE A 68 -9.96 -8.74 12.74
CA ILE A 68 -10.04 -9.89 11.86
C ILE A 68 -11.07 -10.87 12.41
N THR A 69 -11.92 -11.40 11.54
CA THR A 69 -12.90 -12.44 11.84
C THR A 69 -12.24 -13.83 11.72
N PRO A 70 -11.85 -14.49 12.83
CA PRO A 70 -10.94 -15.63 12.78
C PRO A 70 -11.50 -16.85 12.07
N GLN A 71 -12.79 -17.15 12.27
CA GLN A 71 -13.48 -18.27 11.63
C GLN A 71 -13.50 -18.17 10.10
N ILE A 72 -13.39 -16.96 9.53
CA ILE A 72 -13.30 -16.77 8.08
C ILE A 72 -11.84 -16.76 7.64
N ALA A 73 -10.97 -16.05 8.36
CA ALA A 73 -9.55 -16.00 8.03
C ALA A 73 -8.91 -17.39 7.98
N LEU A 74 -9.23 -18.25 8.96
CA LEU A 74 -8.73 -19.62 9.05
C LEU A 74 -9.16 -20.53 7.89
N ARG A 75 -10.18 -20.15 7.11
CA ARG A 75 -10.56 -20.91 5.91
C ARG A 75 -9.44 -20.97 4.88
N GLN A 76 -8.60 -19.93 4.81
CA GLN A 76 -7.42 -19.96 3.95
C GLN A 76 -6.42 -21.03 4.41
N LEU A 77 -6.24 -21.19 5.73
CA LEU A 77 -5.46 -22.33 6.26
C LEU A 77 -6.13 -23.68 5.99
N SER A 78 -7.46 -23.72 5.82
CA SER A 78 -8.14 -24.94 5.39
C SER A 78 -8.01 -25.29 3.90
N GLY A 79 -7.30 -24.46 3.13
CA GLY A 79 -7.07 -24.67 1.70
C GLY A 79 -8.05 -23.92 0.78
N ASP A 80 -8.93 -23.08 1.33
CA ASP A 80 -9.84 -22.27 0.51
C ASP A 80 -9.04 -21.16 -0.21
N PRO A 81 -9.30 -20.89 -1.51
CA PRO A 81 -8.50 -19.92 -2.28
C PRO A 81 -8.54 -18.50 -1.72
N ALA A 82 -7.37 -17.88 -1.54
CA ALA A 82 -7.22 -16.54 -0.95
C ALA A 82 -8.02 -15.47 -1.72
N ALA A 83 -7.97 -15.51 -3.05
CA ALA A 83 -8.72 -14.63 -3.93
C ALA A 83 -10.25 -14.68 -3.69
N ALA A 84 -10.80 -15.89 -3.60
CA ALA A 84 -12.23 -16.09 -3.39
C ALA A 84 -12.65 -15.65 -1.97
N LEU A 85 -11.87 -16.00 -0.96
CA LEU A 85 -12.11 -15.56 0.42
C LEU A 85 -12.03 -14.04 0.58
N ALA A 86 -11.06 -13.39 -0.06
CA ALA A 86 -10.97 -11.93 -0.07
C ALA A 86 -12.22 -11.29 -0.72
N ALA A 87 -12.76 -11.89 -1.79
CA ALA A 87 -14.00 -11.44 -2.40
C ALA A 87 -15.20 -11.53 -1.43
N GLN A 88 -15.37 -12.71 -0.83
CA GLN A 88 -16.50 -13.02 0.04
C GLN A 88 -16.48 -12.16 1.31
N THR A 89 -15.30 -12.03 1.94
CA THR A 89 -15.12 -11.19 3.13
C THR A 89 -15.38 -9.73 2.85
N MET A 90 -14.94 -9.22 1.70
CA MET A 90 -15.16 -7.82 1.31
C MET A 90 -16.65 -7.55 1.07
N GLN A 91 -17.35 -8.46 0.39
CA GLN A 91 -18.80 -8.37 0.17
C GLN A 91 -19.59 -8.42 1.48
N ALA A 92 -19.11 -9.21 2.45
CA ALA A 92 -19.70 -9.31 3.78
C ALA A 92 -19.30 -8.17 4.74
N GLY A 93 -18.49 -7.21 4.30
CA GLY A 93 -18.07 -6.06 5.12
C GLY A 93 -16.95 -6.35 6.11
N TYR A 94 -16.32 -7.53 6.08
CA TYR A 94 -15.18 -7.89 6.94
C TYR A 94 -13.87 -7.32 6.40
N LEU A 95 -13.77 -5.99 6.35
CA LEU A 95 -12.69 -5.27 5.66
C LEU A 95 -11.29 -5.63 6.17
N GLU A 96 -11.11 -5.77 7.48
CA GLU A 96 -9.80 -6.09 8.04
C GLU A 96 -9.40 -7.55 7.76
N THR A 97 -10.37 -8.47 7.75
CA THR A 97 -10.15 -9.85 7.28
C THR A 97 -9.72 -9.86 5.81
N THR A 98 -10.38 -9.08 4.95
CA THR A 98 -9.97 -8.90 3.54
C THR A 98 -8.55 -8.33 3.45
N ARG A 99 -8.23 -7.29 4.24
CA ARG A 99 -6.90 -6.67 4.27
C ARG A 99 -5.83 -7.68 4.65
N ALA A 100 -6.06 -8.46 5.70
CA ALA A 100 -5.15 -9.50 6.15
C ALA A 100 -4.88 -10.52 5.02
N ILE A 101 -5.93 -11.02 4.37
CA ILE A 101 -5.78 -11.96 3.24
C ILE A 101 -4.95 -11.33 2.11
N LEU A 102 -5.30 -10.14 1.64
CA LEU A 102 -4.62 -9.49 0.51
C LEU A 102 -3.16 -9.09 0.80
N THR A 103 -2.87 -8.74 2.06
CA THR A 103 -1.52 -8.32 2.50
C THR A 103 -0.54 -9.49 2.40
N PHE A 104 -0.92 -10.64 2.93
CA PHE A 104 -0.06 -11.82 3.02
C PHE A 104 -0.18 -12.79 1.84
N ALA A 105 -1.18 -12.65 0.97
CA ALA A 105 -1.35 -13.55 -0.17
C ALA A 105 -0.17 -13.51 -1.15
N THR A 106 0.41 -14.67 -1.46
CA THR A 106 1.48 -14.83 -2.45
C THR A 106 1.02 -15.50 -3.74
N ASP A 107 -0.23 -15.96 -3.78
CA ASP A 107 -0.85 -16.78 -4.83
C ASP A 107 -1.88 -16.02 -5.66
N ILE A 108 -2.25 -14.79 -5.28
CA ILE A 108 -3.16 -13.94 -6.05
C ILE A 108 -2.37 -13.17 -7.12
N SER A 109 -2.85 -13.20 -8.36
CA SER A 109 -2.23 -12.45 -9.46
C SER A 109 -2.14 -10.94 -9.16
N PRO A 110 -1.11 -10.22 -9.62
CA PRO A 110 -0.96 -8.79 -9.36
C PRO A 110 -2.16 -7.95 -9.81
N VAL A 111 -2.77 -8.29 -10.94
CA VAL A 111 -3.97 -7.63 -11.47
C VAL A 111 -5.13 -7.77 -10.50
N GLU A 112 -5.47 -9.00 -10.12
CA GLU A 112 -6.58 -9.27 -9.22
C GLU A 112 -6.35 -8.69 -7.83
N ARG A 113 -5.14 -8.84 -7.29
CA ARG A 113 -4.76 -8.28 -5.98
C ARG A 113 -4.92 -6.76 -5.96
N SER A 114 -4.45 -6.06 -6.99
CA SER A 114 -4.53 -4.59 -7.07
C SER A 114 -5.96 -4.09 -7.22
N ALA A 115 -6.78 -4.75 -8.04
CA ALA A 115 -8.20 -4.42 -8.17
C ALA A 115 -8.97 -4.62 -6.84
N ARG A 116 -8.65 -5.69 -6.10
CA ARG A 116 -9.22 -5.96 -4.77
C ARG A 116 -8.74 -4.96 -3.72
N LEU A 117 -7.45 -4.61 -3.71
CA LEU A 117 -6.91 -3.56 -2.82
C LEU A 117 -7.59 -2.21 -3.09
N ASN A 118 -7.76 -1.82 -4.35
CA ASN A 118 -8.47 -0.59 -4.71
C ASN A 118 -9.95 -0.61 -4.24
N SER A 119 -10.62 -1.77 -4.37
CA SER A 119 -11.99 -1.93 -3.87
C SER A 119 -12.06 -1.88 -2.33
N LEU A 120 -11.07 -2.47 -1.65
CA LEU A 120 -10.93 -2.41 -0.20
C LEU A 120 -10.68 -0.98 0.29
N ALA A 121 -9.80 -0.22 -0.39
CA ALA A 121 -9.52 1.18 -0.06
C ALA A 121 -10.80 2.04 -0.15
N ARG A 122 -11.59 1.88 -1.22
CA ARG A 122 -12.91 2.53 -1.35
C ARG A 122 -13.87 2.13 -0.23
N ALA A 123 -13.89 0.87 0.17
CA ALA A 123 -14.72 0.40 1.27
C ALA A 123 -14.30 1.04 2.62
N TYR A 124 -13.00 1.21 2.86
CA TYR A 124 -12.51 1.96 4.02
C TYR A 124 -12.89 3.44 3.98
N LEU A 125 -12.80 4.10 2.82
CA LEU A 125 -13.29 5.48 2.65
C LEU A 125 -14.77 5.60 2.98
N ALA A 126 -15.60 4.70 2.44
CA ALA A 126 -17.04 4.68 2.69
C ALA A 126 -17.36 4.44 4.18
N ALA A 127 -16.50 3.71 4.88
CA ALA A 127 -16.58 3.50 6.33
C ALA A 127 -15.97 4.64 7.17
N GLY A 128 -15.52 5.74 6.55
CA GLY A 128 -14.90 6.88 7.24
C GLY A 128 -13.46 6.65 7.72
N GLN A 129 -12.84 5.53 7.34
CA GLN A 129 -11.49 5.14 7.77
C GLN A 129 -10.45 5.65 6.78
N ARG A 130 -10.31 6.98 6.69
CA ARG A 130 -9.49 7.68 5.70
C ARG A 130 -8.02 7.26 5.71
N ASP A 131 -7.42 7.16 6.89
CA ASP A 131 -6.00 6.82 7.04
C ASP A 131 -5.71 5.42 6.50
N THR A 132 -6.53 4.45 6.90
CA THR A 132 -6.45 3.08 6.41
C THR A 132 -6.67 3.02 4.91
N ALA A 133 -7.66 3.75 4.38
CA ALA A 133 -7.87 3.83 2.95
C ALA A 133 -6.63 4.37 2.21
N GLY A 134 -6.03 5.45 2.70
CA GLY A 134 -4.80 6.03 2.15
C GLY A 134 -3.64 5.04 2.12
N GLN A 135 -3.42 4.30 3.21
CA GLN A 135 -2.42 3.23 3.27
C GLN A 135 -2.65 2.14 2.22
N VAL A 136 -3.92 1.74 2.01
CA VAL A 136 -4.24 0.74 0.97
C VAL A 136 -4.08 1.31 -0.44
N TYR A 137 -4.46 2.57 -0.68
CA TYR A 137 -4.25 3.23 -1.97
C TYR A 137 -2.76 3.34 -2.34
N VAL A 138 -1.88 3.62 -1.38
CA VAL A 138 -0.43 3.65 -1.61
C VAL A 138 0.10 2.28 -2.08
N GLN A 139 -0.45 1.18 -1.57
CA GLN A 139 -0.10 -0.16 -2.07
C GLN A 139 -0.56 -0.38 -3.52
N VAL A 140 -1.74 0.16 -3.89
CA VAL A 140 -2.24 0.14 -5.27
C VAL A 140 -1.34 0.98 -6.18
N VAL A 141 -0.91 2.16 -5.74
CA VAL A 141 0.03 3.02 -6.49
C VAL A 141 1.34 2.29 -6.73
N SER A 142 1.94 1.72 -5.69
CA SER A 142 3.18 0.94 -5.81
C SER A 142 3.05 -0.23 -6.77
N ALA A 143 1.93 -0.97 -6.71
CA ALA A 143 1.67 -2.08 -7.63
C ALA A 143 1.51 -1.60 -9.08
N ALA A 144 0.77 -0.52 -9.32
CA ALA A 144 0.59 0.03 -10.66
C ALA A 144 1.88 0.61 -11.28
N ILE A 145 2.89 0.93 -10.45
CA ILE A 145 4.21 1.39 -10.93
C ILE A 145 5.17 0.22 -11.18
N LEU A 146 5.13 -0.82 -10.35
CA LEU A 146 6.17 -1.86 -10.32
C LEU A 146 5.74 -3.23 -10.87
N GLU A 147 4.45 -3.56 -10.90
CA GLU A 147 4.01 -4.89 -11.32
C GLU A 147 3.76 -4.90 -12.83
N ASP A 148 4.76 -5.30 -13.62
CA ASP A 148 4.70 -5.35 -15.09
C ASP A 148 3.66 -6.33 -15.64
N ALA A 149 3.20 -7.28 -14.82
CA ALA A 149 2.08 -8.17 -15.15
C ALA A 149 0.73 -7.44 -15.25
N ILE A 150 0.62 -6.21 -14.74
CA ILE A 150 -0.61 -5.41 -14.85
C ILE A 150 -0.62 -4.70 -16.22
N PRO A 151 -1.66 -4.89 -17.05
CA PRO A 151 -1.77 -4.21 -18.34
C PRO A 151 -1.71 -2.68 -18.20
N LEU A 152 -1.11 -1.98 -19.17
CA LEU A 152 -0.86 -0.53 -19.12
C LEU A 152 -2.13 0.30 -18.89
N THR A 153 -3.24 -0.09 -19.53
CA THR A 153 -4.54 0.57 -19.33
C THR A 153 -5.03 0.44 -17.89
N GLU A 154 -4.85 -0.74 -17.30
CA GLU A 154 -5.24 -1.03 -15.91
C GLU A 154 -4.31 -0.30 -14.93
N ARG A 155 -2.99 -0.25 -15.20
CA ARG A 155 -2.03 0.54 -14.39
C ARG A 155 -2.44 2.02 -14.33
N ALA A 156 -2.72 2.63 -15.48
CA ALA A 156 -3.18 4.02 -15.55
C ALA A 156 -4.53 4.22 -14.84
N HIS A 157 -5.44 3.26 -14.99
CA HIS A 157 -6.75 3.30 -14.31
C HIS A 157 -6.62 3.20 -12.79
N LEU A 158 -5.81 2.28 -12.28
CA LEU A 158 -5.55 2.12 -10.84
C LEU A 158 -4.90 3.38 -10.25
N LEU A 159 -3.92 3.98 -10.91
CA LEU A 159 -3.30 5.23 -10.46
C LEU A 159 -4.29 6.39 -10.42
N LYS A 160 -5.17 6.47 -11.43
CA LYS A 160 -6.26 7.45 -11.47
C LYS A 160 -7.22 7.28 -10.28
N LEU A 161 -7.68 6.05 -10.03
CA LEU A 161 -8.58 5.75 -8.91
C LEU A 161 -7.89 6.00 -7.56
N SER A 162 -6.60 5.70 -7.44
CA SER A 162 -5.83 6.03 -6.25
C SER A 162 -5.67 7.54 -6.04
N ALA A 163 -5.46 8.32 -7.11
CA ALA A 163 -5.36 9.78 -7.00
C ALA A 163 -6.66 10.38 -6.43
N ASP A 164 -7.81 10.01 -6.99
CA ASP A 164 -9.13 10.42 -6.49
C ASP A 164 -9.36 9.95 -5.03
N GLY A 165 -9.06 8.69 -4.74
CA GLY A 165 -9.22 8.12 -3.40
C GLY A 165 -8.31 8.74 -2.34
N LEU A 166 -7.06 9.05 -2.68
CA LEU A 166 -6.11 9.73 -1.79
C LEU A 166 -6.53 11.17 -1.52
N HIS A 167 -7.06 11.87 -2.52
CA HIS A 167 -7.63 13.20 -2.34
C HIS A 167 -8.83 13.17 -1.40
N GLN A 168 -9.77 12.23 -1.60
CA GLN A 168 -10.91 12.03 -0.69
C GLN A 168 -10.50 11.62 0.73
N ALA A 169 -9.36 10.93 0.87
CA ALA A 169 -8.77 10.60 2.17
C ALA A 169 -8.05 11.80 2.84
N GLY A 170 -7.80 12.90 2.12
CA GLY A 170 -7.12 14.10 2.60
C GLY A 170 -5.59 14.08 2.42
N PHE A 171 -5.06 13.18 1.60
CA PHE A 171 -3.62 13.05 1.32
C PHE A 171 -3.27 13.71 -0.02
N GLU A 172 -3.30 15.05 -0.06
CA GLU A 172 -3.16 15.85 -1.28
C GLU A 172 -1.85 15.59 -2.04
N ASP A 173 -0.69 15.56 -1.36
CA ASP A 173 0.60 15.33 -2.00
C ASP A 173 0.67 13.94 -2.67
N ALA A 174 0.14 12.93 -1.99
CA ALA A 174 0.10 11.57 -2.51
C ALA A 174 -0.91 11.44 -3.67
N ALA A 175 -2.03 12.17 -3.60
CA ALA A 175 -3.02 12.23 -4.66
C ALA A 175 -2.45 12.87 -5.94
N LEU A 176 -1.77 14.00 -5.78
CA LEU A 176 -1.07 14.69 -6.85
C LEU A 176 0.00 13.79 -7.48
N ASP A 177 0.83 13.15 -6.67
CA ASP A 177 1.87 12.24 -7.16
C ASP A 177 1.26 11.05 -7.93
N ALA A 178 0.21 10.40 -7.41
CA ALA A 178 -0.49 9.33 -8.13
C ALA A 178 -1.06 9.82 -9.48
N ALA A 179 -1.60 11.04 -9.54
CA ALA A 179 -2.08 11.65 -10.77
C ALA A 179 -0.93 11.92 -11.76
N VAL A 180 0.24 12.36 -11.29
CA VAL A 180 1.44 12.52 -12.11
C VAL A 180 1.91 11.16 -12.65
N GLN A 181 1.91 10.09 -11.85
CA GLN A 181 2.26 8.76 -12.33
C GLN A 181 1.27 8.26 -13.40
N ALA A 182 -0.03 8.51 -13.23
CA ALA A 182 -1.05 8.18 -14.23
C ALA A 182 -0.80 8.93 -15.55
N LEU A 183 -0.48 10.23 -15.48
CA LEU A 183 -0.12 11.04 -16.64
C LEU A 183 1.12 10.46 -17.35
N ARG A 184 2.16 10.07 -16.60
CA ARG A 184 3.40 9.50 -17.16
C ARG A 184 3.10 8.23 -17.98
N ILE A 185 2.28 7.31 -17.47
CA ILE A 185 1.85 6.14 -18.25
C ILE A 185 1.09 6.58 -19.50
N ALA A 186 0.12 7.48 -19.38
CA ALA A 186 -0.70 7.91 -20.51
C ALA A 186 0.13 8.56 -21.64
N VAL A 187 1.18 9.31 -21.30
CA VAL A 187 2.04 10.02 -22.27
C VAL A 187 3.13 9.10 -22.83
N GLN A 188 3.80 8.32 -21.99
CA GLN A 188 5.04 7.64 -22.36
C GLN A 188 4.83 6.21 -22.87
N ALA A 189 3.72 5.56 -22.50
CA ALA A 189 3.48 4.19 -22.90
C ALA A 189 3.19 4.07 -24.41
N SER A 190 4.08 3.36 -25.12
CA SER A 190 3.93 3.08 -26.55
C SER A 190 2.75 2.14 -26.86
N GLY A 191 2.29 1.35 -25.90
CA GLY A 191 1.21 0.37 -26.06
C GLY A 191 -0.23 0.90 -25.94
N LEU A 192 -0.44 2.19 -25.69
CA LEU A 192 -1.79 2.77 -25.57
C LEU A 192 -2.31 3.29 -26.91
N LEU A 193 -3.58 3.00 -27.22
CA LEU A 193 -4.26 3.54 -28.40
C LEU A 193 -4.63 5.03 -28.20
N PRO A 194 -4.71 5.85 -29.26
CA PRO A 194 -5.08 7.26 -29.15
C PRO A 194 -6.42 7.50 -28.42
N ALA A 195 -7.42 6.65 -28.66
CA ALA A 195 -8.71 6.73 -27.96
C ALA A 195 -8.58 6.46 -26.46
N GLN A 196 -7.73 5.49 -26.07
CA GLN A 196 -7.45 5.20 -24.66
C GLN A 196 -6.72 6.36 -23.99
N ARG A 197 -5.71 6.95 -24.66
CA ARG A 197 -5.02 8.16 -24.17
C ARG A 197 -5.98 9.32 -23.95
N SER A 198 -6.83 9.61 -24.94
CA SER A 198 -7.82 10.70 -24.86
C SER A 198 -8.79 10.51 -23.68
N ALA A 199 -9.28 9.29 -23.48
CA ALA A 199 -10.13 8.95 -22.34
C ALA A 199 -9.38 9.15 -21.00
N LEU A 200 -8.14 8.66 -20.90
CA LEU A 200 -7.31 8.83 -19.69
C LEU A 200 -7.06 10.30 -19.37
N PHE A 201 -6.71 11.14 -20.35
CA PHE A 201 -6.50 12.57 -20.11
C PHE A 201 -7.79 13.28 -19.68
N THR A 202 -8.93 12.91 -20.28
CA THR A 202 -10.24 13.47 -19.94
C THR A 202 -10.62 13.14 -18.50
N ASP A 203 -10.50 11.87 -18.12
CA ASP A 203 -10.84 11.41 -16.77
C ASP A 203 -9.89 11.99 -15.73
N LEU A 204 -8.59 12.01 -16.01
CA LEU A 204 -7.59 12.52 -15.08
C LEU A 204 -7.75 14.03 -14.86
N ARG A 205 -8.12 14.79 -15.90
CA ARG A 205 -8.49 16.20 -15.77
C ARG A 205 -9.68 16.36 -14.83
N ALA A 206 -10.73 15.55 -14.95
CA ALA A 206 -11.91 15.65 -14.08
C ALA A 206 -11.57 15.44 -12.58
N ILE A 207 -10.56 14.62 -12.29
CA ILE A 207 -10.07 14.40 -10.92
C ILE A 207 -9.22 15.58 -10.46
N VAL A 208 -8.22 15.98 -11.25
CA VAL A 208 -7.30 17.08 -10.89
C VAL A 208 -8.02 18.44 -10.80
N GLU A 209 -9.19 18.60 -11.42
CA GLU A 209 -10.03 19.78 -11.22
C GLU A 209 -10.57 19.95 -9.79
N GLN A 210 -10.59 18.87 -9.00
CA GLN A 210 -11.03 18.87 -7.60
C GLN A 210 -9.91 19.21 -6.61
N PHE A 211 -8.64 19.10 -7.03
CA PHE A 211 -7.48 19.38 -6.17
C PHE A 211 -7.37 20.88 -5.87
N ASP A 212 -6.53 21.26 -4.89
CA ASP A 212 -6.34 22.66 -4.52
C ASP A 212 -5.57 23.45 -5.61
N HIS A 213 -6.24 24.44 -6.22
CA HIS A 213 -5.67 25.28 -7.29
C HIS A 213 -4.60 26.25 -6.76
N SER A 214 -4.51 26.44 -5.44
CA SER A 214 -3.44 27.24 -4.85
C SER A 214 -2.07 26.54 -4.89
N HIS A 215 -2.06 25.21 -5.08
CA HIS A 215 -0.83 24.42 -5.12
C HIS A 215 -0.15 24.53 -6.51
N PRO A 216 1.10 25.01 -6.61
CA PRO A 216 1.75 25.31 -7.89
C PRO A 216 1.93 24.07 -8.78
N ASP A 217 2.17 22.90 -8.18
CA ASP A 217 2.34 21.66 -8.92
C ASP A 217 1.01 21.10 -9.46
N VAL A 218 -0.12 21.42 -8.81
CA VAL A 218 -1.46 21.09 -9.33
C VAL A 218 -1.74 21.91 -10.59
N GLU A 219 -1.44 23.21 -10.57
CA GLU A 219 -1.57 24.05 -11.77
C GLU A 219 -0.64 23.61 -12.91
N ARG A 220 0.60 23.20 -12.60
CA ARG A 220 1.49 22.62 -13.61
C ARG A 220 0.90 21.36 -14.24
N LEU A 221 0.36 20.45 -13.42
CA LEU A 221 -0.27 19.22 -13.90
C LEU A 221 -1.51 19.52 -14.77
N ARG A 222 -2.34 20.50 -14.38
CA ARG A 222 -3.52 20.94 -15.14
C ARG A 222 -3.14 21.46 -16.52
N LEU A 223 -2.09 22.28 -16.60
CA LEU A 223 -1.57 22.78 -17.88
C LEU A 223 -1.09 21.65 -18.77
N GLN A 224 -0.29 20.71 -18.24
CA GLN A 224 0.17 19.54 -18.99
C GLN A 224 -1.01 18.70 -19.52
N LEU A 225 -2.01 18.44 -18.68
CA LEU A 225 -3.21 17.69 -19.09
C LEU A 225 -3.97 18.38 -20.23
N ARG A 226 -4.09 19.72 -20.20
CA ARG A 226 -4.72 20.48 -21.27
C ARG A 226 -3.92 20.41 -22.58
N GLU A 227 -2.59 20.40 -22.50
CA GLU A 227 -1.72 20.28 -23.67
C GLU A 227 -1.82 18.88 -24.29
N TYR A 228 -1.69 17.82 -23.49
CA TYR A 228 -1.76 16.45 -24.00
C TYR A 228 -3.16 16.08 -24.51
N ALA A 229 -4.23 16.59 -23.89
CA ALA A 229 -5.59 16.38 -24.37
C ALA A 229 -5.82 16.97 -25.78
N ARG A 230 -5.05 17.99 -26.19
CA ARG A 230 -5.12 18.55 -27.55
C ARG A 230 -4.41 17.68 -28.59
N ASN A 231 -3.52 16.79 -28.18
CA ASN A 231 -2.76 15.94 -29.10
C ASN A 231 -2.64 14.48 -28.59
N PRO A 232 -3.75 13.71 -28.58
CA PRO A 232 -3.76 12.33 -28.09
C PRO A 232 -3.01 11.32 -28.99
N TYR A 233 -2.57 11.77 -30.16
CA TYR A 233 -1.80 10.96 -31.11
C TYR A 233 -0.30 10.94 -30.81
N LEU A 234 0.17 11.79 -29.89
CA LEU A 234 1.53 11.69 -29.37
C LEU A 234 1.73 10.31 -28.76
N THR A 235 2.53 9.50 -29.45
CA THR A 235 2.86 8.15 -29.02
C THR A 235 4.18 8.21 -28.31
N GLY A 236 4.20 7.75 -27.06
CA GLY A 236 5.45 7.62 -26.32
C GLY A 236 6.41 6.67 -27.04
N ALA A 237 7.70 6.94 -26.89
CA ALA A 237 8.77 6.13 -27.46
C ALA A 237 9.34 5.18 -26.40
N GLY A 238 9.94 4.08 -26.85
CA GLY A 238 10.66 3.14 -26.00
C GLY A 238 9.95 1.80 -25.79
N LEU A 239 10.69 0.89 -25.16
CA LEU A 239 10.25 -0.46 -24.86
C LEU A 239 9.40 -0.50 -23.59
N ILE A 240 8.39 -1.36 -23.61
CA ILE A 240 7.64 -1.77 -22.43
C ILE A 240 8.23 -3.10 -21.97
N VAL A 241 8.38 -3.27 -20.66
CA VAL A 241 8.79 -4.55 -20.09
C VAL A 241 7.67 -5.57 -20.32
N THR A 242 8.00 -6.66 -20.99
CA THR A 242 7.07 -7.78 -21.21
C THR A 242 7.14 -8.71 -20.00
N PRO A 243 6.02 -9.00 -19.31
CA PRO A 243 6.04 -9.86 -18.14
C PRO A 243 6.34 -11.32 -18.54
N THR A 244 7.43 -11.88 -18.02
CA THR A 244 7.88 -13.26 -18.26
C THR A 244 8.24 -14.01 -16.98
N LEU A 245 8.47 -13.33 -15.86
CA LEU A 245 8.90 -13.95 -14.61
C LEU A 245 7.93 -15.02 -14.11
N ALA A 246 6.62 -14.79 -14.25
CA ALA A 246 5.59 -15.72 -13.78
C ALA A 246 5.62 -17.08 -14.51
N THR A 247 6.25 -17.15 -15.69
CA THR A 247 6.31 -18.38 -16.50
C THR A 247 7.61 -19.15 -16.33
N LEU A 248 8.59 -18.60 -15.61
CA LEU A 248 9.90 -19.24 -15.38
C LEU A 248 9.86 -20.42 -14.39
N PRO A 249 9.12 -20.34 -13.27
CA PRO A 249 9.10 -21.41 -12.29
C PRO A 249 8.46 -22.67 -12.87
N GLN A 250 9.07 -23.82 -12.62
CA GLN A 250 8.51 -25.14 -12.94
C GLN A 250 8.16 -25.86 -11.66
N GLN A 251 6.87 -26.12 -11.44
CA GLN A 251 6.40 -26.82 -10.25
C GLN A 251 6.95 -28.24 -10.15
N ILE A 252 7.33 -28.64 -8.94
CA ILE A 252 7.61 -30.03 -8.59
C ILE A 252 6.53 -30.53 -7.63
N ALA A 253 6.30 -31.84 -7.65
CA ALA A 253 5.37 -32.47 -6.72
C ALA A 253 6.01 -32.58 -5.33
N TYR A 254 5.22 -32.29 -4.29
CA TYR A 254 5.60 -32.61 -2.92
C TYR A 254 5.71 -34.12 -2.71
N ASP A 255 6.57 -34.52 -1.77
CA ASP A 255 6.59 -35.90 -1.26
C ASP A 255 5.31 -36.23 -0.46
N SER A 256 5.07 -37.52 -0.21
CA SER A 256 3.85 -37.98 0.47
C SER A 256 3.71 -37.39 1.87
N LEU A 257 4.80 -37.30 2.62
CA LEU A 257 4.81 -36.74 3.98
C LEU A 257 4.37 -35.27 3.99
N THR A 258 4.87 -34.46 3.06
CA THR A 258 4.49 -33.05 2.94
C THR A 258 3.03 -32.92 2.51
N GLN A 259 2.56 -33.76 1.59
CA GLN A 259 1.14 -33.76 1.21
C GLN A 259 0.22 -34.13 2.38
N GLU A 260 0.57 -35.17 3.15
CA GLU A 260 -0.18 -35.62 4.32
C GLU A 260 -0.25 -34.55 5.41
N THR A 261 0.87 -33.91 5.72
CA THR A 261 0.93 -32.84 6.74
C THR A 261 0.20 -31.56 6.31
N ILE A 262 0.25 -31.20 5.02
CA ILE A 262 -0.59 -30.13 4.46
C ILE A 262 -2.07 -30.45 4.65
N ALA A 263 -2.50 -31.68 4.35
CA ALA A 263 -3.90 -32.10 4.52
C ALA A 263 -4.31 -32.11 6.00
N ALA A 264 -3.42 -32.51 6.91
CA ALA A 264 -3.66 -32.47 8.34
C ALA A 264 -3.86 -31.04 8.85
N ARG A 265 -3.01 -30.09 8.43
CA ARG A 265 -3.19 -28.66 8.74
C ARG A 265 -4.52 -28.14 8.18
N GLN A 266 -4.86 -28.48 6.93
CA GLN A 266 -6.12 -28.04 6.32
C GLN A 266 -7.33 -28.49 7.14
N GLN A 267 -7.34 -29.76 7.55
CA GLN A 267 -8.41 -30.32 8.35
C GLN A 267 -8.48 -29.68 9.75
N ALA A 268 -7.34 -29.52 10.44
CA ALA A 268 -7.29 -28.88 11.75
C ALA A 268 -7.77 -27.42 11.70
N ALA A 269 -7.38 -26.67 10.65
CA ALA A 269 -7.83 -25.30 10.45
C ALA A 269 -9.34 -25.22 10.20
N ARG A 270 -9.90 -26.16 9.43
CA ARG A 270 -11.34 -26.26 9.19
C ARG A 270 -12.10 -26.52 10.48
N ILE A 271 -11.65 -27.50 11.28
CA ILE A 271 -12.26 -27.83 12.58
C ILE A 271 -12.24 -26.63 13.52
N LEU A 272 -11.11 -25.93 13.64
CA LEU A 272 -11.01 -24.73 14.49
C LEU A 272 -11.93 -23.60 14.00
N ALA A 273 -11.99 -23.37 12.68
CA ALA A 273 -12.88 -22.37 12.10
C ALA A 273 -14.36 -22.68 12.40
N ASP A 274 -14.77 -23.94 12.24
CA ASP A 274 -16.13 -24.40 12.55
C ASP A 274 -16.44 -24.28 14.05
N ARG A 275 -15.48 -24.63 14.91
CA ARG A 275 -15.59 -24.49 16.37
C ARG A 275 -15.81 -23.04 16.77
N ILE A 276 -15.00 -22.10 16.27
CA ILE A 276 -15.14 -20.66 16.56
C ILE A 276 -16.51 -20.15 16.08
N ALA A 277 -16.95 -20.56 14.89
CA ALA A 277 -18.26 -20.19 14.37
C ALA A 277 -19.42 -20.70 15.25
N PHE A 278 -19.27 -21.91 15.81
CA PHE A 278 -20.29 -22.54 16.67
C PHE A 278 -20.31 -21.96 18.09
N THR A 279 -19.15 -21.71 18.70
CA THR A 279 -19.05 -21.28 20.12
C THR A 279 -18.89 -19.78 20.31
N GLY A 280 -18.75 -19.00 19.23
CA GLY A 280 -18.41 -17.59 19.33
C GLY A 280 -16.99 -17.33 19.84
N GLY A 281 -16.09 -18.32 19.73
CA GLY A 281 -14.70 -18.22 20.17
C GLY A 281 -14.44 -18.66 21.62
N VAL A 282 -15.45 -19.19 22.32
CA VAL A 282 -15.30 -19.78 23.67
C VAL A 282 -14.92 -21.25 23.57
N ASP A 283 -14.09 -21.75 24.50
CA ASP A 283 -13.69 -23.16 24.60
C ASP A 283 -13.17 -23.77 23.28
N ILE A 284 -12.22 -23.08 22.65
CA ILE A 284 -11.58 -23.45 21.37
C ILE A 284 -10.17 -24.02 21.54
N GLU A 285 -9.69 -24.12 22.78
CA GLU A 285 -8.29 -24.42 23.09
C GLU A 285 -7.81 -25.78 22.55
N PRO A 286 -8.59 -26.88 22.65
CA PRO A 286 -8.18 -28.17 22.07
C PRO A 286 -7.96 -28.11 20.56
N GLU A 287 -8.90 -27.50 19.82
CA GLU A 287 -8.81 -27.35 18.37
C GLU A 287 -7.68 -26.39 17.96
N ARG A 288 -7.44 -25.36 18.78
CA ARG A 288 -6.32 -24.42 18.58
C ARG A 288 -4.97 -25.12 18.74
N GLN A 289 -4.82 -25.96 19.77
CA GLN A 289 -3.62 -26.78 19.97
C GLN A 289 -3.43 -27.82 18.86
N ALA A 290 -4.51 -28.43 18.37
CA ALA A 290 -4.45 -29.37 17.24
C ALA A 290 -3.95 -28.69 15.96
N LEU A 291 -4.44 -27.47 15.65
CA LEU A 291 -3.93 -26.69 14.52
C LEU A 291 -2.46 -26.30 14.72
N ALA A 292 -2.07 -25.86 15.92
CA ALA A 292 -0.70 -25.52 16.24
C ALA A 292 0.26 -26.71 16.00
N GLN A 293 -0.14 -27.92 16.43
CA GLN A 293 0.63 -29.14 16.20
C GLN A 293 0.74 -29.49 14.72
N ALA A 294 -0.37 -29.43 13.97
CA ALA A 294 -0.36 -29.70 12.53
C ALA A 294 0.54 -28.73 11.74
N LEU A 295 0.59 -27.46 12.15
CA LEU A 295 1.50 -26.46 11.57
C LEU A 295 2.97 -26.77 11.84
N LEU A 296 3.32 -27.27 13.03
CA LEU A 296 4.68 -27.68 13.35
C LEU A 296 5.11 -28.92 12.56
N GLU A 297 4.20 -29.87 12.35
CA GLU A 297 4.43 -31.06 11.54
C GLU A 297 4.63 -30.71 10.06
N GLU A 298 3.79 -29.81 9.51
CA GLU A 298 3.96 -29.30 8.14
C GLU A 298 5.30 -28.54 7.99
N ASP A 299 5.68 -27.70 8.96
CA ASP A 299 6.96 -26.97 8.92
C ASP A 299 8.16 -27.93 8.87
N GLN A 300 8.13 -29.01 9.65
CA GLN A 300 9.17 -30.04 9.64
C GLN A 300 9.20 -30.81 8.31
N ALA A 301 8.04 -31.20 7.77
CA ALA A 301 7.95 -31.91 6.50
C ALA A 301 8.47 -31.04 5.35
N ARG A 302 8.00 -29.79 5.24
CA ARG A 302 8.49 -28.81 4.26
C ARG A 302 9.99 -28.58 4.38
N THR A 303 10.52 -28.43 5.60
CA THR A 303 11.95 -28.25 5.82
C THR A 303 12.76 -29.41 5.27
N ARG A 304 12.32 -30.66 5.50
CA ARG A 304 12.97 -31.86 4.95
C ARG A 304 12.90 -31.91 3.43
N PHE A 305 11.74 -31.59 2.87
CA PHE A 305 11.53 -31.51 1.42
C PHE A 305 12.46 -30.47 0.77
N TYR A 306 12.59 -29.28 1.36
CA TYR A 306 13.48 -28.23 0.86
C TYR A 306 14.97 -28.57 0.98
N GLN A 307 15.37 -29.37 1.97
CA GLN A 307 16.77 -29.76 2.17
C GLN A 307 17.22 -30.86 1.21
N ASN A 308 16.31 -31.75 0.80
CA ASN A 308 16.63 -32.89 -0.05
C ASN A 308 15.67 -33.02 -1.26
N PRO A 309 15.58 -31.99 -2.12
CA PRO A 309 14.63 -32.00 -3.24
C PRO A 309 15.09 -32.86 -4.44
N GLY A 310 16.28 -33.48 -4.35
CA GLY A 310 16.93 -34.17 -5.47
C GLY A 310 17.65 -33.22 -6.43
N GLU A 311 18.00 -33.73 -7.62
CA GLU A 311 18.56 -32.90 -8.69
C GLU A 311 17.46 -32.05 -9.32
N LEU A 312 17.58 -30.73 -9.22
CA LEU A 312 16.59 -29.78 -9.72
C LEU A 312 17.13 -28.98 -10.91
N SER A 313 16.30 -28.83 -11.95
CA SER A 313 16.50 -27.81 -12.97
C SER A 313 16.43 -26.41 -12.35
N ARG A 314 16.99 -25.38 -13.00
CA ARG A 314 16.91 -24.00 -12.48
C ARG A 314 15.47 -23.51 -12.33
N ALA A 315 14.58 -23.89 -13.25
CA ALA A 315 13.15 -23.58 -13.19
C ALA A 315 12.50 -24.20 -11.95
N GLN A 316 12.88 -25.43 -11.62
CA GLN A 316 12.42 -26.11 -10.41
C GLN A 316 13.03 -25.50 -9.14
N GLN A 317 14.30 -25.07 -9.16
CA GLN A 317 14.92 -24.34 -8.05
C GLN A 317 14.20 -23.02 -7.78
N LEU A 318 13.83 -22.27 -8.83
CA LEU A 318 13.06 -21.03 -8.68
C LEU A 318 11.69 -21.30 -8.06
N TRP A 319 10.98 -22.32 -8.53
CA TRP A 319 9.71 -22.72 -7.93
C TRP A 319 9.87 -23.09 -6.45
N LEU A 320 10.88 -23.90 -6.10
CA LEU A 320 11.14 -24.32 -4.72
C LEU A 320 11.36 -23.11 -3.80
N GLN A 321 12.08 -22.09 -4.28
CA GLN A 321 12.35 -20.89 -3.49
C GLN A 321 11.14 -19.97 -3.37
N LEU A 322 10.30 -19.88 -4.41
CA LEU A 322 9.02 -19.17 -4.34
C LEU A 322 8.05 -19.87 -3.38
N ASP A 323 8.06 -21.20 -3.36
CA ASP A 323 7.27 -22.00 -2.42
C ASP A 323 7.75 -21.81 -0.97
N ARG A 324 9.06 -21.91 -0.73
CA ARG A 324 9.66 -21.59 0.57
C ARG A 324 9.31 -20.18 1.02
N ARG A 325 9.32 -19.21 0.10
CA ARG A 325 8.90 -17.84 0.37
C ARG A 325 7.44 -17.79 0.81
N ALA A 326 6.53 -18.45 0.10
CA ALA A 326 5.11 -18.50 0.45
C ALA A 326 4.90 -19.08 1.86
N TRP A 327 5.61 -20.17 2.19
CA TRP A 327 5.57 -20.75 3.52
C TRP A 327 6.12 -19.79 4.61
N LEU A 328 7.24 -19.10 4.35
CA LEU A 328 7.76 -18.10 5.28
C LEU A 328 6.78 -16.94 5.50
N VAL A 329 6.08 -16.48 4.45
CA VAL A 329 5.05 -15.45 4.57
C VAL A 329 3.86 -15.95 5.40
N GLU A 330 3.47 -17.21 5.26
CA GLU A 330 2.44 -17.84 6.10
C GLU A 330 2.86 -17.89 7.58
N LYS A 331 4.11 -18.30 7.88
CA LYS A 331 4.66 -18.26 9.24
C LYS A 331 4.67 -16.85 9.82
N VAL A 332 5.09 -15.85 9.03
CA VAL A 332 5.09 -14.44 9.43
C VAL A 332 3.65 -13.95 9.70
N ARG A 333 2.68 -14.33 8.86
CA ARG A 333 1.27 -13.99 9.11
C ARG A 333 0.78 -14.56 10.44
N ILE A 334 1.09 -15.83 10.72
CA ILE A 334 0.71 -16.48 11.99
C ILE A 334 1.40 -15.77 13.17
N ALA A 335 2.69 -15.47 13.05
CA ALA A 335 3.48 -14.75 14.06
C ALA A 335 2.96 -13.32 14.33
N LEU A 336 2.36 -12.69 13.32
CA LEU A 336 1.69 -11.39 13.44
C LEU A 336 0.21 -11.50 13.82
N GLN A 337 -0.29 -12.68 14.16
CA GLN A 337 -1.71 -12.93 14.45
C GLN A 337 -2.65 -12.47 13.32
N GLY A 338 -2.19 -12.57 12.06
CA GLY A 338 -2.94 -12.20 10.85
C GLY A 338 -4.14 -13.10 10.52
N TYR A 339 -4.52 -13.98 11.46
CA TYR A 339 -5.77 -14.74 11.50
C TYR A 339 -6.73 -14.26 12.59
N GLY A 340 -6.38 -13.21 13.33
CA GLY A 340 -7.19 -12.61 14.40
C GLY A 340 -7.11 -13.31 15.76
N ILE A 341 -6.32 -14.38 15.86
CA ILE A 341 -6.06 -15.13 17.09
C ILE A 341 -4.60 -15.57 17.16
N SER A 342 -4.11 -15.84 18.37
CA SER A 342 -2.82 -16.49 18.60
C SER A 342 -2.94 -18.00 18.35
N ILE A 343 -2.36 -18.47 17.25
CA ILE A 343 -2.38 -19.90 16.88
C ILE A 343 -1.16 -20.60 17.47
N LEU A 344 0.04 -20.06 17.20
CA LEU A 344 1.31 -20.69 17.54
C LEU A 344 2.26 -19.67 18.19
N PRO A 345 2.20 -19.46 19.53
CA PRO A 345 3.00 -18.46 20.24
C PRO A 345 4.51 -18.59 20.04
N ALA A 346 5.00 -19.79 19.77
CA ALA A 346 6.42 -20.03 19.48
C ALA A 346 6.89 -19.24 18.25
N TRP A 347 6.08 -19.17 17.18
CA TRP A 347 6.40 -18.37 15.99
C TRP A 347 6.25 -16.87 16.23
N GLU A 348 5.32 -16.45 17.08
CA GLU A 348 5.16 -15.04 17.48
C GLU A 348 6.44 -14.52 18.16
N MET A 349 7.06 -15.33 19.03
CA MET A 349 8.35 -15.00 19.65
C MET A 349 9.54 -15.02 18.68
N GLN A 350 9.41 -15.73 17.56
CA GLN A 350 10.45 -15.88 16.53
C GLN A 350 10.25 -14.95 15.32
N LEU A 351 9.36 -13.96 15.42
CA LEU A 351 9.04 -13.08 14.29
C LEU A 351 10.29 -12.43 13.65
N HIS A 352 11.27 -12.03 14.46
CA HIS A 352 12.52 -11.46 13.94
C HIS A 352 13.29 -12.46 13.08
N ASP A 353 13.43 -13.70 13.53
CA ASP A 353 14.14 -14.75 12.81
C ASP A 353 13.39 -15.12 11.52
N LEU A 354 12.06 -15.21 11.55
CA LEU A 354 11.24 -15.45 10.36
C LEU A 354 11.41 -14.34 9.30
N LEU A 355 11.48 -13.08 9.72
CA LEU A 355 11.73 -11.95 8.82
C LEU A 355 13.16 -11.98 8.24
N ASN A 356 14.15 -12.41 9.03
CA ASN A 356 15.52 -12.59 8.56
C ASN A 356 15.62 -13.74 7.53
N GLU A 357 14.93 -14.85 7.76
CA GLU A 357 14.83 -15.95 6.79
C GLU A 357 14.13 -15.52 5.49
N LEU A 358 13.05 -14.74 5.60
CA LEU A 358 12.34 -14.18 4.44
C LEU A 358 13.23 -13.22 3.64
N ASN A 359 14.03 -12.39 4.32
CA ASN A 359 15.03 -11.53 3.68
C ASN A 359 16.10 -12.37 2.95
N ALA A 360 16.68 -13.38 3.61
CA ALA A 360 17.69 -14.25 3.01
C ALA A 360 17.16 -15.01 1.78
N ASN A 361 15.92 -15.52 1.84
CA ASN A 361 15.27 -16.15 0.70
C ASN A 361 15.04 -15.15 -0.45
N SER A 362 14.69 -13.90 -0.15
CA SER A 362 14.52 -12.84 -1.16
C SER A 362 15.85 -12.49 -1.86
N VAL A 363 16.95 -12.41 -1.12
CA VAL A 363 18.31 -12.24 -1.69
C VAL A 363 18.65 -13.40 -2.63
N PHE A 364 18.37 -14.64 -2.22
CA PHE A 364 18.61 -15.82 -3.04
C PHE A 364 17.76 -15.84 -4.31
N LEU A 365 16.46 -15.51 -4.21
CA LEU A 365 15.57 -15.37 -5.36
C LEU A 365 16.10 -14.34 -6.37
N ASN A 366 16.60 -13.19 -5.91
CA ASN A 366 17.22 -12.19 -6.78
C ASN A 366 18.44 -12.73 -7.53
N SER A 367 19.26 -13.55 -6.87
CA SER A 367 20.40 -14.21 -7.53
C SER A 367 19.97 -15.22 -8.61
N LEU A 368 18.92 -16.01 -8.35
CA LEU A 368 18.35 -16.94 -9.33
C LEU A 368 17.77 -16.20 -10.54
N MET A 369 17.00 -15.14 -10.32
CA MET A 369 16.42 -14.33 -11.40
C MET A 369 17.51 -13.67 -12.25
N THR A 370 18.60 -13.20 -11.64
CA THR A 370 19.77 -12.69 -12.37
C THR A 370 20.41 -13.77 -13.25
N ALA A 371 20.50 -15.00 -12.75
CA ALA A 371 21.04 -16.12 -13.52
C ALA A 371 20.15 -16.49 -14.73
N PHE A 372 18.82 -16.45 -14.58
CA PHE A 372 17.89 -16.61 -15.72
C PHE A 372 18.06 -15.51 -16.77
N ALA A 373 18.29 -14.27 -16.33
CA ALA A 373 18.53 -13.18 -17.26
C ALA A 373 19.82 -13.39 -18.04
N ALA A 374 20.89 -13.88 -17.41
CA ALA A 374 22.16 -14.18 -18.08
C ALA A 374 22.07 -15.29 -19.13
N GLU A 375 21.07 -16.17 -19.05
CA GLU A 375 20.84 -17.23 -20.03
C GLU A 375 20.12 -16.77 -21.31
N ARG A 376 19.63 -15.51 -21.36
CA ARG A 376 18.96 -15.01 -22.56
C ARG A 376 19.96 -14.79 -23.71
N PRO A 377 19.60 -15.19 -24.94
CA PRO A 377 20.52 -15.12 -26.08
C PRO A 377 20.81 -13.69 -26.52
N ALA A 378 19.80 -12.80 -26.51
CA ALA A 378 19.95 -11.42 -26.93
C ALA A 378 20.21 -10.50 -25.74
N ARG A 379 21.17 -9.57 -25.87
CA ARG A 379 21.51 -8.61 -24.80
C ARG A 379 20.30 -7.78 -24.34
N THR A 380 19.44 -7.34 -25.26
CA THR A 380 18.22 -6.60 -24.93
C THR A 380 17.27 -7.46 -24.08
N GLU A 381 17.12 -8.75 -24.38
CA GLU A 381 16.29 -9.67 -23.59
C GLU A 381 16.87 -9.92 -22.19
N GLN A 382 18.21 -10.01 -22.08
CA GLN A 382 18.88 -10.08 -20.78
C GLN A 382 18.54 -8.86 -19.93
N LEU A 383 18.69 -7.66 -20.50
CA LEU A 383 18.45 -6.40 -19.79
C LEU A 383 16.97 -6.24 -19.40
N LEU A 384 16.03 -6.56 -20.29
CA LEU A 384 14.60 -6.49 -19.99
C LEU A 384 14.21 -7.44 -18.86
N LEU A 385 14.74 -8.66 -18.84
CA LEU A 385 14.46 -9.60 -17.75
C LEU A 385 15.10 -9.16 -16.43
N GLN A 386 16.29 -8.52 -16.46
CA GLN A 386 16.88 -7.92 -15.26
C GLN A 386 16.02 -6.77 -14.72
N VAL A 387 15.50 -5.91 -15.60
CA VAL A 387 14.58 -4.84 -15.22
C VAL A 387 13.31 -5.44 -14.58
N GLU A 388 12.68 -6.42 -15.23
CA GLU A 388 11.49 -7.10 -14.68
C GLU A 388 11.76 -7.70 -13.29
N SER A 389 12.94 -8.32 -13.11
CA SER A 389 13.36 -8.93 -11.83
C SER A 389 13.51 -7.88 -10.73
N HIS A 390 14.09 -6.72 -11.04
CA HIS A 390 14.25 -5.63 -10.08
C HIS A 390 12.94 -4.90 -9.80
N HIS A 391 12.04 -4.78 -10.78
CA HIS A 391 10.68 -4.33 -10.58
C HIS A 391 9.91 -5.26 -9.62
N TRP A 392 10.01 -6.58 -9.81
CA TRP A 392 9.42 -7.56 -8.90
C TRP A 392 9.99 -7.45 -7.48
N ALA A 393 11.32 -7.32 -7.33
CA ALA A 393 11.97 -7.16 -6.03
C ALA A 393 11.55 -5.86 -5.33
N ALA A 394 11.49 -4.75 -6.07
CA ALA A 394 10.95 -3.48 -5.58
C ALA A 394 9.48 -3.61 -5.15
N ALA A 395 8.65 -4.33 -5.92
CA ALA A 395 7.26 -4.57 -5.56
C ALA A 395 7.15 -5.38 -4.26
N GLN A 396 8.00 -6.40 -4.05
CA GLN A 396 8.03 -7.16 -2.79
C GLN A 396 8.48 -6.28 -1.61
N ALA A 397 9.43 -5.37 -1.82
CA ALA A 397 9.84 -4.39 -0.81
C ALA A 397 8.68 -3.47 -0.41
N MET A 398 7.94 -2.92 -1.38
CA MET A 398 6.77 -2.05 -1.12
C MET A 398 5.60 -2.80 -0.47
N ARG A 399 5.57 -4.13 -0.57
CA ARG A 399 4.60 -4.99 0.14
C ARG A 399 5.06 -5.41 1.54
N GLY A 400 6.29 -5.08 1.94
CA GLY A 400 6.91 -5.58 3.18
C GLY A 400 7.34 -7.05 3.13
N LEU A 401 7.22 -7.72 1.97
CA LEU A 401 7.57 -9.14 1.79
C LEU A 401 9.03 -9.37 1.36
N TYR A 402 9.81 -8.30 1.31
CA TYR A 402 11.28 -8.32 1.28
C TYR A 402 11.77 -7.45 2.46
N PRO A 403 11.82 -7.99 3.68
CA PRO A 403 12.23 -7.24 4.87
C PRO A 403 13.66 -6.71 4.70
N ASN A 404 13.93 -5.49 5.14
CA ASN A 404 15.25 -4.83 5.00
C ASN A 404 15.73 -4.69 3.54
N ALA A 405 14.82 -4.67 2.57
CA ALA A 405 15.17 -4.49 1.16
C ALA A 405 16.05 -3.24 0.94
N PRO A 406 17.17 -3.36 0.22
CA PRO A 406 18.03 -2.22 -0.09
C PRO A 406 17.44 -1.41 -1.25
N THR A 407 16.39 -0.63 -0.97
CA THR A 407 15.64 0.12 -2.01
C THR A 407 16.52 1.09 -2.81
N ALA A 408 17.51 1.71 -2.17
CA ALA A 408 18.50 2.54 -2.84
C ALA A 408 19.33 1.73 -3.85
N ASP A 409 19.85 0.56 -3.46
CA ASP A 409 20.65 -0.29 -4.36
C ASP A 409 19.80 -0.83 -5.52
N ILE A 410 18.55 -1.25 -5.24
CA ILE A 410 17.60 -1.66 -6.30
C ILE A 410 17.39 -0.51 -7.29
N SER A 411 17.26 0.73 -6.79
CA SER A 411 17.10 1.92 -7.62
C SER A 411 18.33 2.24 -8.46
N GLU A 412 19.54 2.10 -7.91
CA GLU A 412 20.79 2.28 -8.66
C GLU A 412 20.96 1.23 -9.76
N LEU A 413 20.63 -0.04 -9.46
CA LEU A 413 20.65 -1.12 -10.45
C LEU A 413 19.66 -0.87 -11.58
N LEU A 414 18.42 -0.49 -11.28
CA LEU A 414 17.43 -0.09 -12.28
C LEU A 414 17.94 1.07 -13.14
N ARG A 415 18.53 2.11 -12.52
CA ARG A 415 19.10 3.24 -13.27
C ARG A 415 20.19 2.79 -14.23
N GLY A 416 21.10 1.93 -13.80
CA GLY A 416 22.17 1.37 -14.64
C GLY A 416 21.64 0.59 -15.84
N LEU A 417 20.64 -0.27 -15.63
CA LEU A 417 20.00 -1.06 -16.68
C LEU A 417 19.25 -0.19 -17.69
N GLN A 418 18.52 0.81 -17.21
CA GLN A 418 17.79 1.77 -18.03
C GLN A 418 18.72 2.61 -18.90
N GLU A 419 19.85 3.04 -18.35
CA GLU A 419 20.89 3.76 -19.07
C GLU A 419 21.58 2.89 -20.12
N GLU A 420 21.83 1.62 -19.81
CA GLU A 420 22.38 0.66 -20.78
C GLU A 420 21.41 0.41 -21.95
N LEU A 421 20.12 0.21 -21.66
CA LEU A 421 19.07 0.09 -22.68
C LEU A 421 18.98 1.35 -23.56
N ARG A 422 19.13 2.55 -22.97
CA ARG A 422 19.18 3.82 -23.70
C ARG A 422 20.40 3.89 -24.63
N ARG A 423 21.59 3.47 -24.17
CA ARG A 423 22.82 3.41 -25.00
C ARG A 423 22.71 2.44 -26.17
N GLN A 424 21.95 1.36 -26.00
CA GLN A 424 21.65 0.39 -27.07
C GLN A 424 20.58 0.88 -28.06
N GLY A 425 20.07 2.10 -27.90
CA GLY A 425 19.05 2.68 -28.78
C GLY A 425 17.63 2.18 -28.52
N THR A 426 17.40 1.46 -27.42
CA THR A 426 16.10 0.91 -27.02
C THR A 426 15.75 1.30 -25.58
N PRO A 427 15.58 2.60 -25.27
CA PRO A 427 15.25 3.05 -23.92
C PRO A 427 13.91 2.47 -23.45
N LEU A 428 13.74 2.33 -22.14
CA LEU A 428 12.43 2.02 -21.57
C LEU A 428 11.49 3.22 -21.71
N ALA A 429 10.24 2.92 -22.02
CA ALA A 429 9.17 3.91 -22.03
C ALA A 429 8.80 4.38 -20.62
N LEU A 430 8.89 3.50 -19.63
CA LEU A 430 8.51 3.79 -18.23
C LEU A 430 9.69 3.52 -17.28
N PRO A 431 10.78 4.33 -17.34
CA PRO A 431 11.91 4.15 -16.42
C PRO A 431 11.47 4.44 -14.99
N VAL A 432 11.97 3.69 -14.01
CA VAL A 432 11.60 3.79 -12.60
C VAL A 432 12.85 4.11 -11.75
N ILE A 433 12.65 4.89 -10.68
CA ILE A 433 13.66 5.19 -9.65
C ILE A 433 12.98 5.24 -8.28
N PHE A 434 13.70 4.96 -7.20
CA PHE A 434 13.23 5.23 -5.85
C PHE A 434 13.38 6.71 -5.52
N ASP A 435 12.29 7.34 -5.08
CA ASP A 435 12.26 8.72 -4.61
C ASP A 435 12.06 8.74 -3.08
N PRO A 436 13.11 9.04 -2.30
CA PRO A 436 13.01 9.14 -0.84
C PRO A 436 12.28 10.40 -0.36
N ALA A 437 12.09 11.41 -1.23
CA ALA A 437 11.46 12.68 -0.89
C ALA A 437 9.97 12.71 -1.26
N ALA A 438 9.47 11.74 -2.00
CA ALA A 438 8.05 11.60 -2.29
C ALA A 438 7.23 11.32 -1.02
N THR A 439 5.93 11.65 -1.07
CA THR A 439 4.99 11.39 0.02
C THR A 439 3.97 10.33 -0.38
N PRO A 440 4.04 9.09 0.14
CA PRO A 440 5.17 8.52 0.90
C PRO A 440 6.35 8.15 -0.02
N PRO A 441 7.55 7.93 0.58
CA PRO A 441 8.73 7.48 -0.15
C PRO A 441 8.44 6.20 -0.94
N GLY A 442 8.97 6.10 -2.16
CA GLY A 442 8.72 4.92 -2.98
C GLY A 442 9.22 5.05 -4.41
N PHE A 443 9.00 4.01 -5.20
CA PHE A 443 9.38 4.01 -6.61
C PHE A 443 8.43 4.86 -7.45
N ARG A 444 8.96 5.58 -8.44
CA ARG A 444 8.23 6.48 -9.36
C ARG A 444 8.71 6.31 -10.79
N ILE A 445 7.79 6.29 -11.73
CA ILE A 445 8.08 6.37 -13.18
C ILE A 445 8.70 7.72 -13.43
N GLN A 446 9.79 7.86 -14.17
CA GLN A 446 10.45 9.14 -14.43
C GLN A 446 9.96 9.78 -15.72
N ALA A 447 10.13 11.10 -15.84
CA ALA A 447 9.99 11.75 -17.13
C ALA A 447 11.09 11.23 -18.08
N VAL A 448 10.71 10.84 -19.29
CA VAL A 448 11.70 10.57 -20.36
C VAL A 448 12.28 11.93 -20.81
N PRO A 449 13.61 12.07 -20.95
CA PRO A 449 14.26 13.31 -21.39
C PRO A 449 13.83 13.78 -22.78
#